data_AF-A0A4P7NFW3-F1
#
_entry.id   AF-A0A4P7NFW3-F1
#
_cell.length_a   1.000
_cell.length_b   1.000
_cell.length_c   1.000
_cell.angle_alpha   90.00
_cell.angle_beta   90.00
_cell.angle_gamma   90.00
#
_symmetry.space_group_name_H-M   'P 1'
#
loop_
_entity.id
_entity.type
_entity.pdbx_description
1 polymer ?
#
loop_
_entity_poly.entity_id
_entity_poly.type
_entity_poly.pdbx_seq_one_letter_code
_entity_poly.pdbx_strand_id
1 'polypeptide(L)'
;MSPSNDSVPSGNVSDNSYMSKASDPVPVVGDAQEVESSINPGQEDSDATLERDDKDAIDTSNIIDEPRAKPGKGALAEKDYSDEELVQEGDQP
;
A
#
# COMPACT_ATOMS: atom_id res chain seq x y z
N MET A 1 -26.16 -21.61 -43.05
CA MET A 1 -26.32 -20.91 -41.77
C MET A 1 -25.02 -20.18 -41.45
N SER A 2 -25.07 -18.86 -41.35
CA SER A 2 -23.94 -18.07 -40.83
C SER A 2 -23.81 -18.33 -39.33
N PRO A 3 -22.60 -18.52 -38.76
CA PRO A 3 -22.45 -18.59 -37.32
C PRO A 3 -22.84 -17.23 -36.73
N SER A 4 -23.72 -17.25 -35.74
CA SER A 4 -24.08 -16.10 -34.92
C SER A 4 -22.80 -15.52 -34.32
N ASN A 5 -22.56 -14.23 -34.55
CA ASN A 5 -21.59 -13.48 -33.77
C ASN A 5 -22.11 -13.44 -32.33
N ASP A 6 -21.74 -14.43 -31.53
CA ASP A 6 -21.72 -14.30 -30.09
C ASP A 6 -20.95 -13.02 -29.78
N SER A 7 -21.70 -12.05 -29.28
CA SER A 7 -21.25 -10.71 -28.96
C SER A 7 -20.10 -10.81 -27.97
N VAL A 8 -18.86 -10.82 -28.46
CA VAL A 8 -17.66 -10.59 -27.65
C VAL A 8 -17.89 -9.29 -26.88
N PRO A 9 -17.75 -9.29 -25.53
CA PRO A 9 -17.95 -8.08 -24.75
C PRO A 9 -17.00 -7.01 -25.28
N SER A 10 -17.58 -5.92 -25.78
CA SER A 10 -16.85 -4.79 -26.33
C SER A 10 -16.22 -3.96 -25.21
N GLY A 11 -15.15 -4.48 -24.61
CA GLY A 11 -14.03 -3.76 -23.99
C GLY A 11 -14.30 -2.74 -22.87
N ASN A 12 -15.53 -2.47 -22.48
CA ASN A 12 -15.86 -1.63 -21.33
C ASN A 12 -16.22 -2.53 -20.15
N VAL A 13 -15.19 -3.01 -19.46
CA VAL A 13 -15.33 -3.76 -18.22
C VAL A 13 -15.29 -2.76 -17.06
N SER A 14 -16.43 -2.15 -16.74
CA SER A 14 -16.60 -1.44 -15.47
C SER A 14 -17.35 -2.39 -14.55
N ASP A 15 -16.64 -2.97 -13.60
CA ASP A 15 -17.22 -3.79 -12.53
C ASP A 15 -17.11 -2.99 -11.23
N ASN A 16 -18.15 -3.00 -10.42
CA ASN A 16 -18.18 -2.32 -9.11
C ASN A 16 -18.65 -3.28 -8.00
N SER A 17 -18.65 -4.58 -8.27
CA SER A 17 -19.09 -5.63 -7.33
C SER A 17 -18.25 -5.72 -6.05
N TYR A 18 -17.02 -5.20 -6.10
CA TYR A 18 -16.08 -5.13 -4.98
C TYR A 18 -16.23 -3.87 -4.12
N MET A 19 -17.11 -2.92 -4.48
CA MET A 19 -17.30 -1.70 -3.70
C MET A 19 -17.81 -2.01 -2.28
N SER A 20 -17.21 -1.37 -1.30
CA SER A 20 -17.56 -1.53 0.10
C SER A 20 -18.96 -0.98 0.41
N LYS A 21 -19.63 -1.55 1.40
CA LYS A 21 -20.85 -0.99 1.98
C LYS A 21 -20.48 0.11 2.97
N ALA A 22 -21.42 1.02 3.23
CA ALA A 22 -21.22 2.16 4.15
C ALA A 22 -20.84 1.78 5.59
N SER A 23 -20.91 0.49 5.96
CA SER A 23 -20.56 -0.02 7.29
C SER A 23 -19.20 -0.70 7.36
N ASP A 24 -18.46 -0.78 6.26
CA ASP A 24 -17.14 -1.39 6.24
C ASP A 24 -16.07 -0.42 6.82
N PRO A 25 -15.07 -0.91 7.59
CA PRO A 25 -14.09 -0.05 8.26
C PRO A 25 -13.21 0.78 7.31
N VAL A 26 -12.92 0.23 6.13
CA VAL A 26 -12.13 0.89 5.08
C VAL A 26 -12.96 0.86 3.80
N PRO A 27 -13.37 2.02 3.27
CA PRO A 27 -14.19 2.07 2.08
C PRO A 27 -13.35 1.74 0.84
N VAL A 28 -13.84 0.80 0.04
CA VAL A 28 -13.32 0.48 -1.30
C VAL A 28 -14.27 1.12 -2.31
N VAL A 29 -13.73 2.03 -3.11
CA VAL A 29 -14.47 2.78 -4.14
C VAL A 29 -14.40 2.08 -5.50
N GLY A 30 -15.31 2.42 -6.41
CA GLY A 30 -15.36 1.83 -7.75
C GLY A 30 -14.27 2.35 -8.68
N ASP A 31 -14.03 1.64 -9.80
CA ASP A 31 -12.93 1.89 -10.74
C ASP A 31 -12.87 3.34 -11.26
N ALA A 32 -14.03 3.96 -11.48
CA ALA A 32 -14.15 5.30 -12.04
C ALA A 32 -14.36 6.38 -10.97
N GLN A 33 -14.31 6.04 -9.68
CA GLN A 33 -14.40 7.04 -8.62
C GLN A 33 -13.06 7.74 -8.43
N GLU A 34 -13.12 9.07 -8.42
CA GLU A 34 -11.98 9.89 -8.02
C GLU A 34 -11.71 9.66 -6.52
N VAL A 35 -10.45 9.38 -6.21
CA VAL A 35 -9.96 9.26 -4.83
C VAL A 35 -9.13 10.48 -4.51
N GLU A 36 -9.36 11.05 -3.33
CA GLU A 36 -8.51 12.11 -2.82
C GLU A 36 -7.09 11.57 -2.67
N SER A 37 -6.14 12.28 -3.28
CA SER A 37 -4.73 11.97 -3.12
C SER A 37 -4.29 12.34 -1.72
N SER A 38 -3.70 11.38 -0.98
CA SER A 38 -2.99 11.69 0.27
C SER A 38 -1.75 12.54 0.04
N ILE A 39 -1.28 12.61 -1.22
CA ILE A 39 -0.11 13.36 -1.66
C ILE A 39 -0.54 14.77 -2.08
N ASN A 40 0.06 15.79 -1.48
CA ASN A 40 -0.04 17.18 -1.95
C ASN A 40 1.17 17.51 -2.87
N PRO A 41 1.02 17.42 -4.20
CA PRO A 41 2.13 17.43 -5.14
C PRO A 41 2.94 18.74 -5.17
N GLY A 42 2.45 19.83 -4.57
CA GLY A 42 3.14 21.12 -4.50
C GLY A 42 3.76 21.46 -3.14
N GLN A 43 3.60 20.59 -2.14
CA GLN A 43 4.12 20.82 -0.79
C GLN A 43 5.14 19.77 -0.37
N GLU A 44 4.94 18.52 -0.79
CA GLU A 44 5.72 17.40 -0.27
C GLU A 44 7.17 17.41 -0.76
N ASP A 45 7.41 17.81 -2.01
CA ASP A 45 8.76 17.95 -2.59
C ASP A 45 9.22 19.42 -2.60
N SER A 46 8.85 20.18 -1.56
CA SER A 46 9.24 21.59 -1.43
C SER A 46 10.39 21.77 -0.45
N ASP A 47 11.28 22.72 -0.73
CA ASP A 47 12.37 23.11 0.16
C ASP A 47 11.88 23.49 1.57
N ALA A 48 10.65 23.99 1.69
CA ALA A 48 10.03 24.34 2.96
C ALA A 48 9.77 23.12 3.85
N THR A 49 9.47 21.95 3.26
CA THR A 49 9.32 20.70 4.00
C THR A 49 10.66 20.23 4.53
N LEU A 50 11.72 20.25 3.70
CA LEU A 50 13.08 19.90 4.12
C LEU A 50 13.58 20.80 5.27
N GLU A 51 13.37 22.11 5.18
CA GLU A 51 13.84 23.05 6.21
C GLU A 51 13.10 22.87 7.55
N ARG A 52 11.83 22.48 7.52
CA ARG A 52 11.08 22.13 8.73
C ARG A 52 11.59 20.83 9.32
N ASP A 53 11.75 19.80 8.48
CA ASP A 53 12.21 18.49 8.91
C ASP A 53 13.62 18.58 9.51
N ASP A 54 14.52 19.40 8.94
CA ASP A 54 15.85 19.67 9.49
C ASP A 54 15.80 20.32 10.88
N LYS A 55 14.86 21.26 11.09
CA LYS A 55 14.67 21.90 12.40
C LYS A 55 14.08 20.93 13.42
N ASP A 56 13.08 20.14 13.03
CA ASP A 56 12.42 19.19 13.91
C ASP A 56 13.35 18.02 14.29
N ALA A 57 14.21 17.59 13.36
CA ALA A 57 15.17 16.50 13.58
C ALA A 57 16.24 16.85 14.63
N ILE A 58 16.65 18.12 14.71
CA ILE A 58 17.65 18.58 15.69
C ILE A 58 17.03 19.10 16.98
N ASP A 59 15.71 19.32 17.02
CA ASP A 59 15.03 19.81 18.21
C ASP A 59 15.00 18.76 19.32
N THR A 60 15.90 18.94 20.29
CA THR A 60 16.01 18.08 21.46
C THR A 60 14.76 18.07 22.35
N SER A 61 13.86 19.05 22.23
CA SER A 61 12.60 19.06 22.98
C SER A 61 11.59 18.04 22.45
N ASN A 62 11.77 17.56 21.21
CA ASN A 62 11.00 16.46 20.61
C ASN A 62 11.57 15.08 20.98
N ILE A 63 12.70 15.01 21.69
CA ILE A 63 13.27 13.75 22.15
C ILE A 63 12.53 13.32 23.42
N ILE A 64 11.91 12.15 23.36
CA ILE A 64 11.34 11.50 24.54
C ILE A 64 12.51 10.94 25.37
N ASP A 65 12.63 11.36 26.63
CA ASP A 65 13.69 10.94 27.56
C ASP A 65 13.64 9.45 27.94
N GLU A 66 12.49 8.82 27.69
CA GLU A 66 12.31 7.39 27.94
C GLU A 66 12.99 6.56 26.83
N PRO A 67 13.76 5.52 27.21
CA PRO A 67 14.30 4.62 26.22
C PRO A 67 13.13 3.94 25.49
N ARG A 68 13.10 4.07 24.16
CA ARG A 68 12.23 3.21 23.34
C ARG A 68 12.46 1.77 23.77
N ALA A 69 11.39 1.01 23.94
CA ALA A 69 11.48 -0.39 24.35
C ALA A 69 12.53 -1.09 23.49
N LYS A 70 13.59 -1.59 24.12
CA LYS A 70 14.62 -2.33 23.40
C LYS A 70 13.92 -3.49 22.70
N PRO A 71 14.15 -3.72 21.40
CA PRO A 71 13.68 -4.94 20.76
C PRO A 71 14.10 -6.12 21.64
N GLY A 72 13.16 -7.01 21.94
CA GLY A 72 13.48 -8.24 22.67
C GLY A 72 14.63 -8.97 21.97
N LYS A 73 15.45 -9.70 22.73
CA LYS A 73 16.50 -10.55 22.12
C LYS A 73 15.86 -11.43 21.05
N GLY A 74 16.25 -11.26 19.78
CA GLY A 74 15.71 -11.97 18.63
C GLY A 74 14.73 -11.18 17.74
N ALA A 75 14.28 -9.98 18.14
CA ALA A 75 13.35 -9.19 17.32
C ALA A 75 13.99 -8.52 16.10
N LEU A 76 15.33 -8.42 16.06
CA LEU A 76 16.11 -7.99 14.90
C LEU A 76 16.78 -9.17 14.19
N ALA A 77 16.38 -10.41 14.50
CA ALA A 77 16.87 -11.55 13.74
C ALA A 77 16.44 -11.35 12.28
N GLU A 78 17.42 -11.20 11.38
CA GLU A 78 17.15 -11.31 9.96
C GLU A 78 16.48 -12.67 9.76
N LYS A 79 15.32 -12.64 9.10
CA LYS A 79 14.68 -13.87 8.69
C LYS A 79 15.53 -14.40 7.55
N ASP A 80 16.45 -15.31 7.87
CA ASP A 80 17.20 -16.08 6.89
C ASP A 80 16.19 -16.92 6.10
N TYR A 81 15.67 -16.37 5.01
CA TYR A 81 15.01 -17.16 3.99
C TYR A 81 16.12 -17.99 3.34
N SER A 82 16.28 -19.23 3.82
CA SER A 82 17.14 -20.17 3.13
C SER A 82 16.54 -20.43 1.74
N ASP A 83 17.39 -20.53 0.73
CA ASP A 83 17.04 -20.72 -0.69
C ASP A 83 16.19 -22.00 -0.93
N GLU A 84 16.16 -22.89 0.06
CA GLU A 84 15.37 -24.13 0.08
C GLU A 84 13.89 -23.95 0.49
N GLU A 85 13.48 -22.80 1.01
CA GLU A 85 12.07 -22.46 1.29
C GLU A 85 11.38 -21.76 0.09
N LEU A 86 12.11 -21.41 -0.97
CA LEU A 86 11.57 -20.77 -2.18
C LEU A 86 11.01 -21.76 -3.21
N VAL A 87 11.05 -23.07 -2.95
CA VAL A 87 10.59 -24.11 -3.87
C VAL A 87 9.45 -24.94 -3.28
N GLN A 88 8.27 -24.34 -3.15
CA GLN A 88 7.01 -25.09 -3.16
C GLN A 88 5.98 -24.37 -4.03
N GLU A 89 6.21 -24.39 -5.34
CA GLU A 89 5.14 -24.16 -6.31
C GLU A 89 5.23 -25.19 -7.44
N GLY A 90 4.29 -26.14 -7.40
CA GLY A 90 3.73 -26.76 -8.61
C GLY A 90 4.46 -27.95 -9.22
N ASP A 91 4.55 -29.08 -8.52
CA ASP A 91 4.46 -30.38 -9.22
C ASP A 91 2.98 -30.81 -9.25
N GLN A 92 2.37 -30.67 -10.42
CA GLN A 92 1.07 -31.25 -10.77
C GLN A 92 1.30 -32.15 -11.99
N PRO A 93 1.14 -33.47 -11.88
CA PRO A 93 0.59 -34.28 -12.95
C PRO A 93 -0.95 -34.32 -12.89
#